data_AF-A0AA96XIY9-F1
#
_entry.id   AF-A0AA96XIY9-F1
#
_cell.length_a   1.000
_cell.length_b   1.000
_cell.length_c   1.000
_cell.angle_alpha   90.00
_cell.angle_beta   90.00
_cell.angle_gamma   90.00
#
_symmetry.space_group_name_H-M   'P 1'
#
loop_
_entity.id
_entity.type
_entity.pdbx_description
1 polymer ?
#
loop_
_entity_poly.entity_id
_entity_poly.type
_entity_poly.pdbx_seq_one_letter_code
_entity_poly.pdbx_strand_id
1 'polypeptide(L)'
;MAKADHLAGMGKLKARLRRSRDYRDKGHKHIKGNGGRNKIYADLEIIQGVLQARGTRVRGDKRIKPGSLTHARRYTFVHGQNFKIGQSPYINQAHHLLPEEAFSDKYFDSDQMRMLRGVDYNINNGENIIFLPAVSRDSEFHRLPYHMGSHPAYSKRVDADMLAVRKSLDSALEKDKKHKEWNPPTDVKGLLMRLQVKYWTMVSTAGPININLFTKPAPKKRALGKKR
;
A
#
# COMPACT_ATOMS: atom_id res chain seq x y z
N MET A 1 24.94 22.73 -30.90
CA MET A 1 24.95 23.28 -29.52
C MET A 1 24.56 22.16 -28.56
N ALA A 2 25.44 21.77 -27.66
CA ALA A 2 25.13 20.79 -26.62
C ALA A 2 24.15 21.42 -25.62
N LYS A 3 23.01 20.77 -25.36
CA LYS A 3 22.14 21.15 -24.24
C LYS A 3 22.96 21.03 -22.96
N ALA A 4 23.16 22.13 -22.26
CA ALA A 4 23.74 22.10 -20.92
C ALA A 4 22.91 21.14 -20.07
N ASP A 5 23.54 20.05 -19.62
CA ASP A 5 22.91 19.02 -18.79
C ASP A 5 22.81 19.55 -17.35
N HIS A 6 21.89 20.49 -17.15
CA HIS A 6 21.55 21.11 -15.86
C HIS A 6 21.07 20.08 -14.82
N LEU A 7 20.83 18.83 -15.26
CA LEU A 7 20.48 17.68 -14.44
C LEU A 7 21.73 16.91 -13.94
N ALA A 8 22.95 17.32 -14.31
CA ALA A 8 24.19 16.74 -13.81
C ALA A 8 24.50 17.12 -12.34
N GLY A 9 23.85 18.16 -11.80
CA GLY A 9 24.03 18.63 -10.42
C GLY A 9 23.26 17.85 -9.35
N MET A 10 22.72 16.67 -9.67
CA MET A 10 21.88 15.92 -8.74
C MET A 10 22.65 15.50 -7.48
N GLY A 11 22.41 16.24 -6.40
CA GLY A 11 22.61 15.75 -5.04
C GLY A 11 21.99 14.37 -4.86
N LYS A 12 22.62 13.56 -3.99
CA LYS A 12 22.34 12.15 -3.66
C LYS A 12 20.92 11.70 -4.01
N LEU A 13 20.79 10.71 -4.91
CA LEU A 13 19.52 10.03 -5.22
C LEU A 13 18.81 9.67 -3.91
N LYS A 14 17.63 10.27 -3.68
CA LYS A 14 16.88 10.14 -2.43
C LYS A 14 15.83 9.05 -2.50
N ALA A 15 15.26 8.84 -3.68
CA ALA A 15 14.16 7.91 -3.83
C ALA A 15 14.63 6.45 -3.68
N ARG A 16 13.80 5.64 -3.04
CA ARG A 16 13.95 4.18 -3.01
C ARG A 16 12.76 3.57 -3.72
N LEU A 17 12.93 3.27 -5.01
CA LEU A 17 11.84 2.84 -5.90
C LEU A 17 11.81 1.32 -6.14
N ARG A 18 12.76 0.57 -5.57
CA ARG A 18 12.82 -0.89 -5.68
C ARG A 18 12.46 -1.56 -4.36
N ARG A 19 11.89 -2.76 -4.43
CA ARG A 19 11.57 -3.56 -3.24
C ARG A 19 12.84 -3.88 -2.48
N SER A 20 12.85 -3.60 -1.19
CA SER A 20 13.91 -4.00 -0.26
C SER A 20 13.45 -5.18 0.60
N ARG A 21 14.38 -5.88 1.26
CA ARG A 21 14.03 -7.01 2.16
C ARG A 21 13.30 -6.55 3.45
N ASP A 22 13.46 -5.30 3.85
CA ASP A 22 12.93 -4.74 5.09
C ASP A 22 11.52 -4.13 4.98
N TYR A 23 10.91 -4.11 3.78
CA TYR A 23 9.58 -3.52 3.56
C TYR A 23 8.51 -4.13 4.47
N ARG A 24 8.57 -5.45 4.69
CA ARG A 24 7.65 -6.19 5.56
C ARG A 24 7.78 -5.71 7.00
N ASP A 25 9.00 -5.59 7.51
CA ASP A 25 9.24 -5.10 8.88
C ASP A 25 8.75 -3.65 9.05
N LYS A 26 8.99 -2.78 8.06
CA LYS A 26 8.47 -1.41 8.05
C LYS A 26 6.95 -1.36 8.07
N GLY A 27 6.29 -2.17 7.24
CA GLY A 27 4.83 -2.32 7.25
C GLY A 27 4.31 -2.83 8.59
N HIS A 28 4.97 -3.85 9.16
CA HIS A 28 4.61 -4.42 10.46
C HIS A 28 4.68 -3.37 11.57
N LYS A 29 5.80 -2.64 11.68
CA LYS A 29 5.99 -1.57 12.66
C LYS A 29 4.96 -0.47 12.50
N HIS A 30 4.68 -0.06 11.26
CA HIS A 30 3.71 1.00 10.98
C HIS A 30 2.28 0.60 11.38
N ILE A 31 1.84 -0.62 11.05
CA ILE A 31 0.50 -1.12 11.39
C ILE A 31 0.39 -1.41 12.89
N LYS A 32 1.40 -2.00 13.51
CA LYS A 32 1.41 -2.30 14.96
C LYS A 32 1.44 -1.03 15.81
N GLY A 33 2.16 0.00 15.36
CA GLY A 33 2.31 1.27 16.07
C GLY A 33 1.14 2.24 15.84
N ASN A 34 1.41 3.53 16.01
CA ASN A 34 0.42 4.61 15.90
C ASN A 34 0.15 5.07 14.45
N GLY A 35 0.42 4.23 13.44
CA GLY A 35 0.21 4.56 12.03
C GLY A 35 -1.25 4.64 11.58
N GLY A 36 -2.21 4.46 12.50
CA GLY A 36 -3.66 4.56 12.22
C GLY A 36 -4.25 3.37 11.45
N ARG A 37 -3.43 2.37 11.10
CA ARG A 37 -3.83 1.24 10.25
C ARG A 37 -4.18 -0.05 10.99
N ASN A 38 -3.90 -0.12 12.28
CA ASN A 38 -4.18 -1.31 13.11
C ASN A 38 -5.68 -1.62 13.21
N LYS A 39 -6.56 -0.61 13.06
CA LYS A 39 -7.99 -0.74 13.35
C LYS A 39 -8.64 -1.93 12.62
N ILE A 40 -8.30 -2.14 11.35
CA ILE A 40 -8.87 -3.23 10.55
C ILE A 40 -8.36 -4.61 11.00
N TYR A 41 -7.17 -4.67 11.61
CA TYR A 41 -6.57 -5.91 12.10
C TYR A 41 -6.89 -6.22 13.57
N ALA A 42 -7.49 -5.26 14.26
CA ALA A 42 -7.82 -5.33 15.68
C ALA A 42 -9.35 -5.36 15.93
N ASP A 43 -10.15 -5.59 14.89
CA ASP A 43 -11.59 -5.78 15.00
C ASP A 43 -11.90 -7.14 15.63
N LEU A 44 -11.95 -7.16 16.96
CA LEU A 44 -12.12 -8.38 17.73
C LEU A 44 -13.51 -9.02 17.54
N GLU A 45 -14.53 -8.23 17.23
CA GLU A 45 -15.89 -8.73 17.01
C GLU A 45 -15.94 -9.56 15.74
N ILE A 46 -15.41 -9.02 14.64
CA ILE A 46 -15.30 -9.74 13.36
C ILE A 46 -14.47 -11.02 13.53
N ILE A 47 -13.27 -10.92 14.12
CA ILE A 47 -12.40 -12.07 14.32
C ILE A 47 -13.11 -13.14 15.15
N GLN A 48 -13.75 -12.74 16.26
CA GLN A 48 -14.45 -13.66 17.15
C GLN A 48 -15.61 -14.37 16.43
N GLY A 49 -16.41 -13.64 15.67
CA GLY A 49 -17.51 -14.20 14.89
C GLY A 49 -17.03 -15.26 13.90
N VAL A 50 -15.94 -14.99 13.18
CA VAL A 50 -15.32 -15.96 12.25
C VAL A 50 -14.82 -17.21 12.99
N LEU A 51 -14.19 -17.03 14.15
CA LEU A 51 -13.71 -18.16 14.97
C LEU A 51 -14.86 -19.05 15.43
N GLN A 52 -15.96 -18.46 15.88
CA GLN A 52 -17.17 -19.15 16.34
C GLN A 52 -17.86 -19.88 15.20
N ALA A 53 -18.14 -19.19 14.09
CA ALA A 53 -18.81 -19.74 12.92
C ALA A 53 -18.08 -20.97 12.34
N ARG A 54 -16.75 -20.99 12.44
CA ARG A 54 -15.91 -22.08 11.93
C ARG A 54 -15.62 -23.19 12.93
N GLY A 55 -15.99 -23.01 14.20
CA GLY A 55 -15.54 -23.91 15.28
C GLY A 55 -14.00 -23.98 15.38
N THR A 56 -13.30 -22.87 15.10
CA THR A 56 -11.83 -22.87 15.05
C THR A 56 -11.26 -23.14 16.45
N ARG A 57 -10.49 -24.23 16.57
CA ARG A 57 -9.83 -24.61 17.83
C ARG A 57 -8.61 -23.73 18.10
N VAL A 58 -8.32 -23.49 19.38
CA VAL A 58 -7.10 -22.81 19.80
C VAL A 58 -5.91 -23.76 19.66
N ARG A 59 -4.85 -23.33 18.96
CA ARG A 59 -3.59 -24.08 18.92
C ARG A 59 -2.74 -23.78 20.15
N GLY A 60 -2.18 -24.82 20.77
CA GLY A 60 -1.11 -24.73 21.78
C GLY A 60 -1.52 -24.31 23.20
N ASP A 61 -2.73 -23.79 23.44
CA ASP A 61 -3.18 -23.44 24.80
C ASP A 61 -4.63 -23.90 25.03
N LYS A 62 -4.79 -24.98 25.81
CA LYS A 62 -6.08 -25.61 26.11
C LYS A 62 -6.94 -24.77 27.08
N ARG A 63 -6.36 -23.78 27.76
CA ARG A 63 -7.07 -22.94 28.74
C ARG A 63 -7.94 -21.87 28.07
N ILE A 64 -7.67 -21.57 26.80
CA ILE A 64 -8.43 -20.57 26.06
C ILE A 64 -9.64 -21.24 25.42
N LYS A 65 -10.83 -20.74 25.76
CA LYS A 65 -12.08 -21.19 25.14
C LYS A 65 -12.07 -20.86 23.63
N PRO A 66 -12.31 -21.83 22.73
CA PRO A 66 -12.52 -21.57 21.30
C PRO A 66 -13.59 -20.50 21.06
N GLY A 67 -13.38 -19.63 20.08
CA GLY A 67 -14.28 -18.51 19.78
C GLY A 67 -14.44 -17.46 20.90
N SER A 68 -13.58 -17.42 21.92
CA SER A 68 -13.58 -16.36 22.94
C SER A 68 -12.87 -15.10 22.46
N LEU A 69 -13.08 -13.97 23.14
CA LEU A 69 -12.34 -12.73 22.91
C LEU A 69 -10.83 -12.92 23.08
N THR A 70 -10.41 -13.74 24.03
CA THR A 70 -9.00 -14.10 24.24
C THR A 70 -8.45 -14.89 23.04
N HIS A 71 -9.26 -15.76 22.43
CA HIS A 71 -8.87 -16.42 21.18
C HIS A 71 -8.76 -15.41 20.03
N ALA A 72 -9.72 -14.49 19.88
CA ALA A 72 -9.70 -13.47 18.84
C ALA A 72 -8.48 -12.55 18.91
N ARG A 73 -8.04 -12.15 20.12
CA ARG A 73 -6.82 -11.37 20.32
C ARG A 73 -5.57 -12.04 19.72
N ARG A 74 -5.56 -13.37 19.57
CA ARG A 74 -4.46 -14.13 18.94
C ARG A 74 -4.33 -13.92 17.43
N TYR A 75 -5.25 -13.21 16.79
CA TYR A 75 -5.20 -12.89 15.35
C TYR A 75 -4.78 -11.44 15.07
N THR A 76 -4.40 -10.68 16.09
CA THR A 76 -4.05 -9.25 15.98
C THR A 76 -2.53 -9.05 15.83
N PHE A 77 -2.11 -7.87 15.35
CA PHE A 77 -0.68 -7.50 15.25
C PHE A 77 0.04 -7.42 16.61
N VAL A 78 -0.69 -7.18 17.68
CA VAL A 78 -0.11 -7.04 19.03
C VAL A 78 0.19 -8.39 19.68
N HIS A 79 -0.36 -9.48 19.15
CA HIS A 79 -0.14 -10.82 19.68
C HIS A 79 1.08 -11.51 19.06
N GLY A 80 2.04 -11.88 19.92
CA GLY A 80 3.18 -12.71 19.55
C GLY A 80 3.97 -12.18 18.34
N GLN A 81 4.22 -13.06 17.37
CA GLN A 81 4.93 -12.77 16.12
C GLN A 81 3.99 -12.64 14.91
N ASN A 82 2.70 -12.39 15.15
CA ASN A 82 1.73 -12.23 14.07
C ASN A 82 2.19 -11.21 13.03
N PHE A 83 2.05 -11.58 11.78
CA PHE A 83 2.42 -10.81 10.59
C PHE A 83 3.91 -10.48 10.47
N LYS A 84 4.79 -10.85 11.40
CA LYS A 84 6.24 -10.67 11.20
C LYS A 84 6.78 -11.56 10.08
N ILE A 85 6.26 -12.77 10.01
CA ILE A 85 6.52 -13.73 8.91
C ILE A 85 5.20 -14.07 8.22
N GLY A 86 5.29 -14.59 7.00
CA GLY A 86 4.13 -14.87 6.14
C GLY A 86 3.26 -16.07 6.56
N GLN A 87 3.23 -16.43 7.84
CA GLN A 87 2.61 -17.68 8.33
C GLN A 87 1.64 -17.50 9.51
N SER A 88 1.86 -16.53 10.40
CA SER A 88 1.03 -16.30 11.60
C SER A 88 0.31 -14.97 11.48
N PRO A 89 -0.96 -14.84 11.92
CA PRO A 89 -1.83 -15.88 12.51
C PRO A 89 -2.40 -16.86 11.47
N TYR A 90 -2.22 -16.55 10.20
CA TYR A 90 -2.52 -17.38 9.03
C TYR A 90 -1.51 -17.04 7.93
N ILE A 91 -1.51 -17.78 6.81
CA ILE A 91 -0.59 -17.50 5.70
C ILE A 91 -0.93 -16.14 5.09
N ASN A 92 0.04 -15.24 5.06
CA ASN A 92 -0.19 -13.84 4.70
C ASN A 92 0.98 -13.24 3.92
N GLN A 93 0.68 -12.24 3.10
CA GLN A 93 1.64 -11.54 2.27
C GLN A 93 1.63 -10.05 2.61
N ALA A 94 2.81 -9.46 2.70
CA ALA A 94 2.95 -8.01 2.76
C ALA A 94 2.93 -7.49 1.32
N HIS A 95 2.04 -6.55 1.03
CA HIS A 95 1.80 -6.00 -0.29
C HIS A 95 2.11 -4.51 -0.33
N HIS A 96 2.84 -4.11 -1.37
CA HIS A 96 2.97 -2.71 -1.76
C HIS A 96 1.66 -2.23 -2.39
N LEU A 97 1.08 -1.15 -1.86
CA LEU A 97 -0.10 -0.49 -2.42
C LEU A 97 0.26 0.18 -3.75
N LEU A 98 1.39 0.88 -3.78
CA LEU A 98 2.06 1.32 -5.02
C LEU A 98 3.20 0.34 -5.30
N PRO A 99 3.04 -0.60 -6.24
CA PRO A 99 3.99 -1.67 -6.49
C PRO A 99 5.22 -1.14 -7.25
N GLU A 100 6.34 -1.87 -7.21
CA GLU A 100 7.60 -1.48 -7.85
C GLU A 100 7.44 -1.30 -9.37
N GLU A 101 6.59 -2.11 -10.00
CA GLU A 101 6.31 -2.08 -11.43
C GLU A 101 5.73 -0.74 -11.88
N ALA A 102 5.03 -0.03 -10.98
CA ALA A 102 4.52 1.31 -11.24
C ALA A 102 5.63 2.37 -11.38
N PHE A 103 6.87 2.03 -11.04
CA PHE A 103 8.07 2.88 -11.09
C PHE A 103 9.09 2.39 -12.14
N SER A 104 8.59 1.75 -13.20
CA SER A 104 9.42 1.23 -14.30
C SER A 104 9.50 2.19 -15.50
N ASP A 105 10.45 1.92 -16.38
CA ASP A 105 10.66 2.56 -17.68
C ASP A 105 9.47 2.39 -18.64
N LYS A 106 8.62 1.39 -18.41
CA LYS A 106 7.33 1.25 -19.09
C LYS A 106 6.38 2.43 -18.84
N TYR A 107 6.47 3.07 -17.67
CA TYR A 107 5.55 4.14 -17.26
C TYR A 107 6.18 5.51 -17.21
N PHE A 108 7.49 5.60 -16.98
CA PHE A 108 8.23 6.85 -16.91
C PHE A 108 9.38 6.82 -17.90
N ASP A 109 9.53 7.88 -18.69
CA ASP A 109 10.71 8.02 -19.54
C ASP A 109 12.00 8.28 -18.72
N SER A 110 13.15 8.33 -19.39
CA SER A 110 14.45 8.51 -18.73
C SER A 110 14.54 9.80 -17.92
N ASP A 111 13.94 10.88 -18.41
CA ASP A 111 14.00 12.20 -17.77
C ASP A 111 13.10 12.23 -16.54
N GLN A 112 11.87 11.69 -16.68
CA GLN A 112 10.93 11.49 -15.57
C GLN A 112 11.51 10.58 -14.49
N MET A 113 12.14 9.46 -14.87
CA MET A 113 12.80 8.56 -13.93
C MET A 113 13.98 9.21 -13.23
N ARG A 114 14.76 10.03 -13.95
CA ARG A 114 15.85 10.81 -13.35
C ARG A 114 15.30 11.78 -12.31
N MET A 115 14.26 12.56 -12.64
CA MET A 115 13.60 13.46 -11.68
C MET A 115 13.07 12.71 -10.45
N LEU A 116 12.38 11.61 -10.68
CA LEU A 116 11.72 10.83 -9.63
C LEU A 116 12.73 10.26 -8.63
N ARG A 117 13.95 9.92 -9.06
CA ARG A 117 15.04 9.51 -8.17
C ARG A 117 15.52 10.60 -7.22
N GLY A 118 15.29 11.88 -7.56
CA GLY A 118 15.56 13.03 -6.69
C GLY A 118 14.48 13.28 -5.63
N VAL A 119 13.29 12.70 -5.80
CA VAL A 119 12.18 12.85 -4.84
C VAL A 119 12.46 12.02 -3.60
N ASP A 120 12.31 12.61 -2.41
CA ASP A 120 12.45 11.90 -1.12
C ASP A 120 11.22 11.01 -0.85
N TYR A 121 11.11 9.93 -1.61
CA TYR A 121 10.05 8.94 -1.51
C TYR A 121 10.62 7.52 -1.49
N ASN A 122 10.11 6.68 -0.60
CA ASN A 122 10.57 5.31 -0.44
C ASN A 122 9.38 4.36 -0.58
N ILE A 123 9.33 3.55 -1.64
CA ILE A 123 8.23 2.60 -1.85
C ILE A 123 8.12 1.57 -0.72
N ASN A 124 9.19 1.34 0.05
CA ASN A 124 9.22 0.40 1.16
C ASN A 124 8.81 1.05 2.49
N ASN A 125 8.34 2.29 2.50
CA ASN A 125 7.81 2.92 3.70
C ASN A 125 6.59 2.11 4.22
N GLY A 126 6.36 2.12 5.53
CA GLY A 126 5.28 1.33 6.13
C GLY A 126 3.86 1.76 5.71
N GLU A 127 3.66 3.00 5.28
CA GLU A 127 2.40 3.49 4.72
C GLU A 127 2.15 2.95 3.31
N ASN A 128 3.14 2.40 2.61
CA ASN A 128 2.89 1.71 1.35
C ASN A 128 2.46 0.26 1.56
N ILE A 129 2.47 -0.26 2.79
CA ILE A 129 2.34 -1.70 3.02
C ILE A 129 0.97 -2.04 3.62
N ILE A 130 0.37 -3.10 3.11
CA ILE A 130 -0.81 -3.77 3.66
C ILE A 130 -0.54 -5.27 3.77
N PHE A 131 -1.03 -5.92 4.81
CA PHE A 131 -0.93 -7.38 4.97
C PHE A 131 -2.23 -8.03 4.56
N LEU A 132 -2.17 -8.85 3.52
CA LEU A 132 -3.32 -9.55 2.97
C LEU A 132 -3.20 -11.05 3.27
N PRO A 133 -4.31 -11.73 3.56
CA PRO A 133 -4.35 -13.18 3.57
C PRO A 133 -3.95 -13.78 2.22
N ALA A 134 -3.24 -14.90 2.26
CA ALA A 134 -2.88 -15.60 1.03
C ALA A 134 -4.04 -16.41 0.46
N VAL A 135 -5.01 -16.83 1.28
CA VAL A 135 -6.13 -17.67 0.82
C VAL A 135 -7.48 -17.07 1.19
N SER A 136 -8.51 -17.39 0.39
CA SER A 136 -9.87 -16.86 0.56
C SER A 136 -10.43 -17.13 1.95
N ARG A 137 -10.16 -18.31 2.53
CA ARG A 137 -10.65 -18.64 3.86
C ARG A 137 -10.13 -17.65 4.91
N ASP A 138 -8.93 -17.12 4.79
CA ASP A 138 -8.38 -16.24 5.84
C ASP A 138 -8.79 -14.77 5.67
N SER A 139 -9.38 -14.41 4.52
CA SER A 139 -9.94 -13.08 4.22
C SER A 139 -11.00 -12.60 5.22
N GLU A 140 -11.79 -13.52 5.76
CA GLU A 140 -12.89 -13.21 6.67
C GLU A 140 -12.43 -12.63 8.01
N PHE A 141 -11.26 -13.04 8.53
CA PHE A 141 -10.78 -12.61 9.85
C PHE A 141 -10.60 -11.10 9.98
N HIS A 142 -10.23 -10.43 8.89
CA HIS A 142 -9.99 -8.98 8.86
C HIS A 142 -10.79 -8.28 7.77
N ARG A 143 -11.70 -9.00 7.10
CA ARG A 143 -12.50 -8.53 5.96
C ARG A 143 -11.66 -7.85 4.88
N LEU A 144 -10.48 -8.41 4.63
CA LEU A 144 -9.53 -7.92 3.65
C LEU A 144 -9.54 -8.79 2.41
N PRO A 145 -9.20 -8.25 1.22
CA PRO A 145 -8.96 -9.07 0.06
C PRO A 145 -7.88 -10.10 0.32
N TYR A 146 -7.98 -11.25 -0.35
CA TYR A 146 -6.90 -12.23 -0.38
C TYR A 146 -6.13 -12.12 -1.70
N HIS A 147 -4.88 -12.58 -1.67
CA HIS A 147 -4.01 -12.54 -2.84
C HIS A 147 -3.19 -13.81 -2.99
N MET A 148 -3.30 -14.43 -4.17
CA MET A 148 -2.35 -15.44 -4.67
C MET A 148 -1.84 -15.03 -6.06
N GLY A 149 -0.56 -14.73 -6.17
CA GLY A 149 0.13 -14.65 -7.46
C GLY A 149 0.21 -13.25 -8.05
N SER A 150 -0.20 -13.08 -9.31
CA SER A 150 -0.11 -11.81 -10.03
C SER A 150 -1.44 -11.07 -10.03
N HIS A 151 -1.39 -9.74 -10.00
CA HIS A 151 -2.56 -8.87 -9.96
C HIS A 151 -2.59 -7.81 -11.08
N PRO A 152 -2.73 -8.22 -12.35
CA PRO A 152 -2.60 -7.30 -13.50
C PRO A 152 -3.69 -6.23 -13.54
N ALA A 153 -4.93 -6.54 -13.13
CA ALA A 153 -6.01 -5.56 -13.07
C ALA A 153 -5.74 -4.46 -12.04
N TYR A 154 -5.21 -4.84 -10.87
CA TYR A 154 -4.77 -3.90 -9.85
C TYR A 154 -3.62 -3.04 -10.35
N SER A 155 -2.58 -3.65 -10.93
CA SER A 155 -1.42 -2.94 -11.48
C SER A 155 -1.86 -1.91 -12.53
N LYS A 156 -2.69 -2.31 -13.50
CA LYS A 156 -3.24 -1.39 -14.52
C LYS A 156 -3.98 -0.20 -13.91
N ARG A 157 -4.64 -0.39 -12.78
CA ARG A 157 -5.30 0.71 -12.07
C ARG A 157 -4.29 1.68 -11.46
N VAL A 158 -3.26 1.15 -10.80
CA VAL A 158 -2.17 1.97 -10.26
C VAL A 158 -1.54 2.77 -11.37
N ASP A 159 -1.22 2.14 -12.49
CA ASP A 159 -0.64 2.80 -13.67
C ASP A 159 -1.49 3.98 -14.14
N ALA A 160 -2.81 3.79 -14.23
CA ALA A 160 -3.71 4.86 -14.64
C ALA A 160 -3.74 6.04 -13.64
N ASP A 161 -3.72 5.75 -12.33
CA ASP A 161 -3.69 6.80 -11.31
C ASP A 161 -2.29 7.47 -11.19
N MET A 162 -1.21 6.80 -11.63
CA MET A 162 0.15 7.35 -11.74
C MET A 162 0.30 8.36 -12.89
N LEU A 163 -0.68 8.47 -13.79
CA LEU A 163 -0.69 9.52 -14.84
C LEU A 163 -0.62 10.93 -14.24
N ALA A 164 -1.21 11.17 -13.07
CA ALA A 164 -1.12 12.46 -12.39
C ALA A 164 0.32 12.77 -11.92
N VAL A 165 1.08 11.74 -11.52
CA VAL A 165 2.49 11.86 -11.17
C VAL A 165 3.31 12.19 -12.42
N ARG A 166 3.07 11.48 -13.54
CA ARG A 166 3.71 11.78 -14.83
C ARG A 166 3.51 13.23 -15.25
N LYS A 167 2.26 13.72 -15.24
CA LYS A 167 1.95 15.10 -15.61
C LYS A 167 2.64 16.13 -14.70
N SER A 168 2.76 15.84 -13.41
CA SER A 168 3.50 16.69 -12.46
C SER A 168 5.00 16.70 -12.79
N LEU A 169 5.59 15.54 -13.11
CA LEU A 169 6.99 15.45 -13.57
C LEU A 169 7.20 16.19 -14.91
N ASP A 170 6.31 16.05 -15.88
CA ASP A 170 6.39 16.78 -17.17
C ASP A 170 6.36 18.29 -16.95
N SER A 171 5.42 18.76 -16.12
CA SER A 171 5.30 20.18 -15.77
C SER A 171 6.55 20.68 -15.04
N ALA A 172 7.19 19.82 -14.25
CA ALA A 172 8.45 20.14 -13.58
C ALA A 172 9.61 20.18 -14.59
N LEU A 173 9.71 19.23 -15.52
CA LEU A 173 10.75 19.21 -16.58
C LEU A 173 10.69 20.47 -17.45
N GLU A 174 9.49 20.93 -17.80
CA GLU A 174 9.32 22.16 -18.59
C GLU A 174 9.81 23.42 -17.85
N LYS A 175 9.65 23.45 -16.54
CA LYS A 175 10.15 24.56 -15.69
C LYS A 175 11.65 24.45 -15.45
N ASP A 176 12.15 23.25 -15.21
CA ASP A 176 13.56 22.98 -14.91
C ASP A 176 14.48 23.33 -16.09
N LYS A 177 14.01 23.16 -17.34
CA LYS A 177 14.68 23.64 -18.56
C LYS A 177 15.04 25.14 -18.53
N LYS A 178 14.48 25.92 -17.61
CA LYS A 178 14.71 27.37 -17.46
C LYS A 178 15.65 27.72 -16.29
N HIS A 179 16.15 26.74 -15.54
CA HIS A 179 16.94 26.95 -14.32
C HIS A 179 18.39 26.43 -14.45
N LYS A 180 19.31 27.01 -13.67
CA LYS A 180 20.75 26.63 -13.65
C LYS A 180 21.05 25.46 -12.70
N GLU A 181 20.18 25.21 -11.73
CA GLU A 181 20.35 24.18 -10.71
C GLU A 181 19.07 23.34 -10.59
N TRP A 182 19.27 22.05 -10.35
CA TRP A 182 18.21 21.06 -10.18
C TRP A 182 17.34 21.34 -8.94
N ASN A 183 16.03 21.48 -9.13
CA ASN A 183 15.06 21.62 -8.04
C ASN A 183 13.94 20.54 -8.15
N PRO A 184 14.02 19.43 -7.38
CA PRO A 184 13.06 18.35 -7.51
C PRO A 184 11.64 18.82 -7.15
N PRO A 185 10.60 18.35 -7.87
CA PRO A 185 9.23 18.74 -7.60
C PRO A 185 8.79 18.27 -6.21
N THR A 186 8.50 19.22 -5.31
CA THR A 186 8.13 18.94 -3.92
C THR A 186 6.71 18.38 -3.80
N ASP A 187 5.85 18.63 -4.78
CA ASP A 187 4.47 18.16 -4.86
C ASP A 187 4.37 16.66 -5.21
N VAL A 188 5.36 16.10 -5.94
CA VAL A 188 5.37 14.69 -6.35
C VAL A 188 5.36 13.75 -5.15
N LYS A 189 6.16 14.03 -4.11
CA LYS A 189 6.11 13.25 -2.85
C LYS A 189 4.68 13.25 -2.29
N GLY A 190 4.05 14.43 -2.20
CA GLY A 190 2.68 14.56 -1.72
C GLY A 190 1.66 13.78 -2.57
N LEU A 191 1.82 13.77 -3.90
CA LEU A 191 0.98 12.98 -4.79
C LEU A 191 1.11 11.47 -4.53
N LEU A 192 2.34 10.97 -4.41
CA LEU A 192 2.61 9.56 -4.11
C LEU A 192 2.03 9.17 -2.75
N MET A 193 2.23 10.00 -1.71
CA MET A 193 1.65 9.77 -0.38
C MET A 193 0.12 9.71 -0.44
N ARG A 194 -0.53 10.64 -1.15
CA ARG A 194 -2.00 10.62 -1.34
C ARG A 194 -2.48 9.37 -2.09
N LEU A 195 -1.74 8.91 -3.09
CA LEU A 195 -2.05 7.67 -3.79
C LEU A 195 -1.98 6.46 -2.85
N GLN A 196 -0.97 6.34 -2.01
CA GLN A 196 -0.89 5.25 -1.01
C GLN A 196 -2.11 5.26 -0.08
N VAL A 197 -2.52 6.43 0.44
CA VAL A 197 -3.71 6.56 1.31
C VAL A 197 -4.99 6.17 0.57
N LYS A 198 -5.11 6.58 -0.70
CA LYS A 198 -6.25 6.21 -1.55
C LYS A 198 -6.32 4.71 -1.76
N TYR A 199 -5.21 4.07 -2.13
CA TYR A 199 -5.15 2.62 -2.34
C TYR A 199 -5.35 1.84 -1.03
N TRP A 200 -4.82 2.34 0.09
CA TRP A 200 -5.13 1.79 1.41
C TRP A 200 -6.64 1.77 1.65
N THR A 201 -7.31 2.92 1.48
CA THR A 201 -8.76 3.03 1.69
C THR A 201 -9.53 2.08 0.77
N MET A 202 -9.14 2.03 -0.50
CA MET A 202 -9.78 1.16 -1.49
C MET A 202 -9.64 -0.32 -1.14
N VAL A 203 -8.42 -0.79 -0.84
CA VAL A 203 -8.16 -2.20 -0.56
C VAL A 203 -8.76 -2.61 0.80
N SER A 204 -8.63 -1.76 1.82
CA SER A 204 -9.16 -2.06 3.16
C SER A 204 -10.69 -2.06 3.25
N THR A 205 -11.39 -1.48 2.28
CA THR A 205 -12.87 -1.44 2.22
C THR A 205 -13.46 -2.42 1.21
N ALA A 206 -12.62 -3.12 0.45
CA ALA A 206 -13.04 -4.05 -0.60
C ALA A 206 -13.75 -5.30 -0.08
N GLY A 207 -13.51 -5.67 1.19
CA GLY A 207 -14.06 -6.88 1.78
C GLY A 207 -13.29 -8.15 1.39
N PRO A 208 -13.80 -9.33 1.78
CA PRO A 208 -13.18 -10.63 1.55
C PRO A 208 -13.34 -11.10 0.09
N ILE A 209 -12.65 -10.43 -0.84
CA ILE A 209 -12.66 -10.76 -2.26
C ILE A 209 -11.27 -11.14 -2.76
N ASN A 210 -11.18 -11.75 -3.93
CA ASN A 210 -9.90 -11.83 -4.64
C ASN A 210 -9.51 -10.42 -5.08
N ILE A 211 -8.30 -9.95 -4.75
CA ILE A 211 -7.87 -8.60 -5.12
C ILE A 211 -7.85 -8.37 -6.66
N ASN A 212 -7.78 -9.43 -7.47
CA ASN A 212 -7.89 -9.34 -8.92
C ASN A 212 -9.30 -8.99 -9.40
N LEU A 213 -10.32 -9.29 -8.59
CA LEU A 213 -11.71 -8.93 -8.83
C LEU A 213 -12.04 -7.55 -8.27
N PHE A 214 -11.07 -6.87 -7.67
CA PHE A 214 -11.27 -5.53 -7.15
C PHE A 214 -11.67 -4.57 -8.28
N THR A 215 -12.84 -3.94 -8.12
CA THR A 215 -13.29 -2.86 -8.98
C THR A 215 -13.24 -1.55 -8.19
N LYS A 216 -12.60 -0.52 -8.75
CA LYS A 216 -12.61 0.80 -8.11
C LYS A 216 -14.05 1.32 -8.12
N PRO A 217 -14.63 1.70 -6.97
CA PRO A 217 -15.94 2.32 -6.94
C PRO A 217 -15.95 3.52 -7.88
N ALA A 218 -17.04 3.67 -8.65
CA ALA A 218 -17.22 4.86 -9.46
C ALA A 218 -17.09 6.10 -8.57
N PRO A 219 -16.47 7.20 -9.05
CA PRO A 219 -16.46 8.44 -8.29
C PRO A 219 -17.91 8.79 -7.94
N LYS A 220 -18.22 8.95 -6.64
CA LYS A 220 -19.53 9.46 -6.25
C LYS A 220 -19.73 10.78 -6.99
N LYS A 221 -20.70 10.85 -7.92
CA LYS A 221 -21.09 12.10 -8.54
C LYS A 221 -21.39 13.06 -7.38
N ARG A 222 -20.63 14.15 -7.26
CA ARG A 222 -21.00 15.25 -6.36
C ARG A 222 -22.41 15.64 -6.76
N ALA A 223 -23.38 15.41 -5.88
CA ALA A 223 -24.69 16.00 -6.03
C ALA A 223 -24.45 17.50 -6.14
N LEU A 224 -24.71 18.07 -7.32
CA LEU A 224 -24.81 19.51 -7.50
C LEU A 224 -25.89 19.95 -6.53
N GLY A 225 -25.47 20.53 -5.40
CA GLY A 225 -26.38 21.12 -4.43
C GLY A 225 -27.24 22.11 -5.20
N LYS A 226 -28.55 21.85 -5.25
CA LYS A 226 -29.54 22.86 -5.65
C LYS A 226 -29.32 24.04 -4.72
N LYS A 227 -28.81 25.15 -5.27
CA LYS A 227 -28.94 26.44 -4.61
C LYS A 227 -30.44 26.68 -4.44
N ARG A 228 -30.88 26.77 -3.19
CA ARG A 228 -32.15 27.38 -2.82
C ARG A 228 -31.90 28.87 -2.64
#